data_AF-A0A7T3EV53-F1
#
_entry.id   AF-A0A7T3EV53-F1
#
_cell.length_a   1.000
_cell.length_b   1.000
_cell.length_c   1.000
_cell.angle_alpha   90.00
_cell.angle_beta   90.00
_cell.angle_gamma   90.00
#
_symmetry.space_group_name_H-M   'P 1'
#
loop_
_entity.id
_entity.type
_entity.pdbx_description
1 polymer ?
#
loop_
_entity_poly.entity_id
_entity_poly.type
_entity_poly.pdbx_seq_one_letter_code
_entity_poly.pdbx_strand_id
1 'polypeptide(L)'
;MLKSIELNSHVRNQLAEYLKSRGLDFQAAMQEEEGNKEIASIIHGGLPVLVRKLYSEQKMQKFFWEKKELIMTYIGQQLGR
;
A
#
# COMPACT_ATOMS: atom_id res chain seq x y z
N MET A 1 -10.88 1.42 -7.41
CA MET A 1 -9.88 1.43 -6.33
C MET A 1 -8.46 1.24 -6.86
N LEU A 2 -8.10 0.11 -7.46
CA LEU A 2 -6.73 -0.14 -7.97
C LEU A 2 -6.19 0.97 -8.88
N LYS A 3 -6.96 1.43 -9.87
CA LYS A 3 -6.54 2.52 -10.78
C LYS A 3 -6.37 3.88 -10.10
N SER A 4 -6.89 4.05 -8.88
CA SER A 4 -6.76 5.27 -8.09
C SER A 4 -5.53 5.22 -7.18
N ILE A 5 -4.87 4.07 -7.08
CA ILE A 5 -3.63 3.88 -6.34
C ILE A 5 -2.49 4.21 -7.30
N GLU A 6 -2.04 5.45 -7.23
CA GLU A 6 -0.86 5.92 -7.95
C GLU A 6 0.23 6.25 -6.93
N LEU A 7 1.32 5.49 -6.95
CA LEU A 7 2.44 5.70 -6.04
C LEU A 7 3.28 6.89 -6.50
N ASN A 8 2.92 8.07 -6.00
CA ASN A 8 3.74 9.26 -6.11
C ASN A 8 5.04 9.13 -5.30
N SER A 9 6.01 10.03 -5.55
CA SER A 9 7.33 9.98 -4.91
C SER A 9 7.28 10.02 -3.39
N HIS A 10 6.31 10.72 -2.79
CA HIS A 10 6.16 10.78 -1.34
C HIS A 10 5.77 9.42 -0.76
N VAL A 11 4.76 8.75 -1.32
CA VAL A 11 4.32 7.42 -0.88
C VAL A 11 5.43 6.38 -1.10
N ARG A 12 6.15 6.46 -2.23
CA ARG A 12 7.30 5.57 -2.50
C ARG A 12 8.38 5.72 -1.44
N ASN A 13 8.72 6.94 -1.04
CA ASN A 13 9.70 7.19 0.01
C ASN A 13 9.23 6.66 1.36
N GLN A 14 7.97 6.93 1.75
CA GLN A 14 7.42 6.41 3.01
C GLN A 14 7.38 4.87 3.05
N LEU A 15 7.00 4.23 1.93
CA LEU A 15 7.05 2.77 1.81
C LEU A 15 8.49 2.26 1.92
N ALA A 16 9.45 2.90 1.26
CA ALA A 16 10.85 2.49 1.34
C ALA A 16 11.41 2.65 2.75
N GLU A 17 11.11 3.75 3.45
CA GLU A 17 11.51 3.98 4.84
C GLU A 17 10.89 2.93 5.77
N TYR A 18 9.59 2.66 5.60
CA TYR A 18 8.86 1.65 6.35
C TYR A 18 9.49 0.26 6.19
N LEU A 19 9.69 -0.19 4.94
CA LEU A 19 10.27 -1.48 4.62
C LEU A 19 11.71 -1.60 5.15
N LYS A 20 12.52 -0.55 4.99
CA LYS A 20 13.88 -0.47 5.54
C LYS A 20 13.88 -0.55 7.07
N SER A 21 12.95 0.11 7.75
CA SER A 21 12.84 0.08 9.22
C SER A 21 12.51 -1.31 9.75
N ARG A 22 11.74 -2.10 9.00
CA ARG A 22 11.41 -3.49 9.36
C ARG A 22 12.43 -4.51 8.86
N GLY A 23 13.35 -4.11 7.99
CA GLY A 23 14.28 -5.02 7.33
C GLY A 23 13.59 -6.02 6.40
N LEU A 24 12.43 -5.64 5.85
CA LEU A 24 11.61 -6.49 4.98
C LEU A 24 11.56 -5.93 3.57
N ASP A 25 11.42 -6.80 2.57
CA ASP A 25 10.98 -6.38 1.26
C ASP A 25 9.45 -6.22 1.20
N PHE A 26 8.96 -5.57 0.15
CA PHE A 26 7.54 -5.32 -0.04
C PHE A 26 6.71 -6.61 -0.05
N GLN A 27 7.20 -7.69 -0.65
CA GLN A 27 6.45 -8.93 -0.72
C GLN A 27 6.33 -9.59 0.65
N ALA A 28 7.43 -9.65 1.40
CA ALA A 28 7.47 -10.18 2.76
C ALA A 28 6.53 -9.40 3.68
N ALA A 29 6.60 -8.06 3.67
CA ALA A 29 5.72 -7.23 4.49
C ALA A 29 4.24 -7.37 4.12
N MET A 30 3.91 -7.63 2.85
CA MET A 30 2.54 -7.90 2.40
C MET A 30 2.03 -9.28 2.78
N GLN A 31 2.89 -10.24 3.16
CA GLN A 31 2.48 -11.56 3.62
C GLN A 31 1.93 -11.52 5.05
N GLU A 32 2.48 -10.65 5.88
CA GLU A 32 2.05 -10.42 7.26
C GLU A 32 0.81 -9.51 7.30
N GLU A 33 -0.18 -9.85 8.13
CA GLU A 33 -1.42 -9.07 8.18
C GLU A 33 -1.18 -7.65 8.70
N GLU A 34 -0.34 -7.50 9.73
CA GLU A 34 0.04 -6.20 10.26
C GLU A 34 0.82 -5.38 9.22
N GLY A 35 1.81 -6.01 8.57
CA GLY A 35 2.59 -5.35 7.54
C GLY A 35 1.76 -4.90 6.34
N ASN A 36 0.81 -5.74 5.90
CA ASN A 36 -0.15 -5.43 4.85
C ASN A 36 -1.05 -4.24 5.22
N LYS A 37 -1.54 -4.21 6.47
CA LYS A 37 -2.36 -3.11 6.98
C LYS A 37 -1.60 -1.79 7.01
N GLU A 38 -0.36 -1.79 7.49
CA GLU A 38 0.45 -0.56 7.53
C GLU A 38 0.79 -0.06 6.13
N ILE A 39 1.12 -0.95 5.20
CA ILE A 39 1.31 -0.60 3.78
C ILE A 39 0.02 0.03 3.21
N ALA A 40 -1.15 -0.55 3.51
CA ALA A 40 -2.42 -0.01 3.07
C ALA A 40 -2.66 1.41 3.64
N SER A 41 -2.30 1.66 4.90
CA SER A 41 -2.39 2.98 5.54
C SER A 41 -1.44 4.00 4.92
N ILE A 42 -0.18 3.63 4.64
CA ILE A 42 0.79 4.49 3.97
C ILE A 42 0.26 4.93 2.59
N ILE A 43 -0.25 3.97 1.82
CA ILE A 43 -0.78 4.25 0.48
C ILE A 43 -2.06 5.07 0.58
N HIS A 44 -2.95 4.75 1.52
CA HIS A 44 -4.16 5.53 1.79
C HIS A 44 -3.83 7.00 2.06
N GLY A 45 -2.81 7.26 2.88
CA GLY A 45 -2.33 8.60 3.23
C GLY A 45 -1.95 9.46 2.02
N GLY A 46 -1.42 8.83 0.97
CA GLY A 46 -1.04 9.50 -0.28
C GLY A 46 -2.15 9.65 -1.32
N LEU A 47 -3.34 9.09 -1.08
CA LEU A 47 -4.46 9.23 -2.01
C LEU A 47 -5.05 10.66 -1.98
N PRO A 48 -5.61 11.14 -3.11
CA PRO A 48 -6.35 12.39 -3.13
C PRO A 48 -7.46 12.41 -2.07
N VAL A 49 -7.72 13.59 -1.46
CA VAL A 49 -8.70 13.76 -0.38
C VAL A 49 -10.07 13.17 -0.75
N LEU A 50 -10.52 13.36 -1.98
CA LEU A 50 -11.79 12.81 -2.48
C LEU A 50 -11.82 11.28 -2.43
N VAL A 51 -10.72 10.62 -2.79
CA VAL A 51 -10.61 9.15 -2.76
C VAL A 51 -10.61 8.64 -1.32
N ARG A 52 -9.89 9.32 -0.41
CA ARG A 52 -9.89 8.97 1.04
C ARG A 52 -11.27 9.11 1.69
N LYS A 53 -12.11 10.04 1.21
CA LYS A 53 -13.51 10.17 1.67
C LYS A 53 -14.41 9.03 1.18
N LEU A 54 -14.16 8.51 -0.01
CA LEU A 54 -14.93 7.39 -0.58
C LEU A 54 -14.49 6.04 -0.01
N TYR A 55 -13.21 5.90 0.28
CA TYR A 55 -12.60 4.69 0.82
C TYR A 55 -11.89 5.01 2.13
N SER A 56 -12.50 4.62 3.25
CA SER A 56 -11.86 4.73 4.56
C SER A 56 -10.62 3.84 4.63
N GLU A 57 -9.70 4.20 5.53
CA GLU A 57 -8.48 3.43 5.79
C GLU A 57 -8.79 1.96 6.13
N GLN A 58 -9.77 1.71 7.02
CA GLN A 58 -10.20 0.35 7.35
C GLN A 58 -10.70 -0.45 6.13
N LYS A 59 -11.46 0.19 5.23
CA LYS A 59 -11.90 -0.48 3.99
C LYS A 59 -10.72 -0.80 3.08
N MET A 60 -9.71 0.08 3.07
CA MET A 60 -8.49 -0.12 2.29
C MET A 60 -7.62 -1.24 2.86
N GLN A 61 -7.41 -1.27 4.17
CA GLN A 61 -6.74 -2.36 4.87
C GLN A 61 -7.41 -3.70 4.59
N LYS A 62 -8.75 -3.77 4.73
CA LYS A 62 -9.50 -4.99 4.42
C LYS A 62 -9.34 -5.41 2.95
N PHE A 63 -9.45 -4.45 2.03
CA PHE A 63 -9.27 -4.72 0.60
C PHE A 63 -7.85 -5.22 0.27
N PHE A 64 -6.83 -4.62 0.89
CA PHE A 64 -5.43 -5.02 0.72
C PHE A 64 -5.17 -6.44 1.22
N TRP A 65 -5.84 -6.85 2.29
CA TRP A 65 -5.75 -8.20 2.79
C TRP A 65 -6.50 -9.20 1.89
N GLU A 66 -7.77 -8.92 1.59
CA GLU A 66 -8.62 -9.81 0.79
C GLU A 66 -8.13 -9.97 -0.67
N LYS A 67 -7.45 -8.96 -1.21
CA LYS A 67 -6.90 -8.93 -2.58
C LYS A 67 -5.38 -8.85 -2.61
N LYS A 68 -4.71 -9.32 -1.56
CA LYS A 68 -3.26 -9.28 -1.37
C LYS A 68 -2.44 -9.64 -2.62
N GLU A 69 -2.71 -10.79 -3.25
CA GLU A 69 -1.94 -11.23 -4.44
C GLU A 69 -2.06 -10.23 -5.61
N LEU A 70 -3.27 -9.71 -5.83
CA LEU A 70 -3.55 -8.72 -6.86
C LEU A 70 -2.85 -7.39 -6.55
N ILE A 71 -2.89 -6.95 -5.29
CA ILE A 71 -2.21 -5.73 -4.83
C ILE A 71 -0.70 -5.88 -4.94
N MET A 72 -0.14 -7.00 -4.50
CA MET A 72 1.29 -7.28 -4.57
C MET A 72 1.79 -7.21 -6.01
N THR A 73 1.03 -7.79 -6.95
CA THR A 73 1.35 -7.72 -8.38
C THR A 73 1.29 -6.28 -8.89
N TYR A 74 0.20 -5.56 -8.60
CA TYR A 74 -0.01 -4.22 -9.12
C TYR A 74 1.00 -3.19 -8.58
N ILE A 75 1.21 -3.18 -7.26
CA ILE A 75 2.17 -2.28 -6.61
C ILE A 75 3.60 -2.69 -6.92
N GLY A 76 3.90 -3.99 -6.94
CA GLY A 76 5.22 -4.49 -7.31
C GLY A 76 5.64 -4.00 -8.70
N GLN A 77 4.72 -3.99 -9.68
CA GLN A 77 4.98 -3.41 -11.00
C GLN A 77 5.22 -1.91 -10.98
N GLN A 78 4.59 -1.16 -10.07
CA GLN A 78 4.83 0.28 -9.92
C GLN A 78 6.15 0.60 -9.22
N LEU A 79 6.60 -0.25 -8.28
CA LEU A 79 7.88 -0.10 -7.57
C LEU A 79 9.08 -0.49 -8.43
N GLY A 80 8.92 -1.45 -9.34
CA GLY A 80 9.95 -1.84 -10.31
C GLY A 80 10.10 -0.90 -11.51
N ARG A 81 9.29 0.16 -11.60
CA ARG A 81 9.36 1.23 -12.62
C ARG A 81 9.95 2.50 -12.03
#